data_AF-F9ERP1-F1
#
_entry.id   AF-F9ERP1-F1
#
_cell.length_a   1.000
_cell.length_b   1.000
_cell.length_c   1.000
_cell.angle_alpha   90.00
_cell.angle_beta   90.00
_cell.angle_gamma   90.00
#
_symmetry.space_group_name_H-M   'P 1'
#
loop_
_entity.id
_entity.type
_entity.pdbx_description
1 polymer ?
#
loop_
_entity_poly.entity_id
_entity_poly.type
_entity_poly.pdbx_seq_one_letter_code
_entity_poly.pdbx_strand_id
1 'polypeptide(L)'
;KRKNFYNYVYYFNADFKQGENVVEHSYFYTGSYGVYERDFDYVVTTISKWKNKTVEDFEIEIQPENYFVKLPYSFWKNNKKINWEIVGKGKMVTIAPTKPNDEDANRIEKYGVIYLKLDNGSVRYRTKNFSPDEDFYMVRMDYILGFEYEFPEGKIQGYKFKDKYFEIVFTGIGYEDTDFIKEYQQGLNDKDLDIIRNYPYALAGYDFARKDLKDYFSQFIWYSPVSKNVKIDPNLDNIAKAVDEVREKRYK
;
A
#
# COMPACT_ATOMS: atom_id res chain seq x y z
N LYS A 1 -11.22 -19.79 -27.35
CA LYS A 1 -12.34 -18.82 -27.20
C LYS A 1 -11.74 -17.42 -27.08
N ARG A 2 -11.96 -16.53 -28.06
CA ARG A 2 -11.55 -15.12 -27.95
C ARG A 2 -12.47 -14.45 -26.92
N LYS A 3 -11.92 -13.95 -25.81
CA LYS A 3 -12.66 -13.06 -24.90
C LYS A 3 -12.89 -11.75 -25.66
N ASN A 4 -14.13 -11.44 -26.01
CA ASN A 4 -14.49 -10.10 -26.45
C ASN A 4 -14.48 -9.20 -25.20
N PHE A 5 -13.56 -8.24 -25.17
CA PHE A 5 -13.57 -7.16 -24.20
C PHE A 5 -14.47 -6.05 -24.75
N TYR A 6 -15.56 -5.73 -24.05
CA TYR A 6 -16.39 -4.58 -24.37
C TYR A 6 -15.74 -3.35 -23.74
N ASN A 7 -15.06 -2.54 -24.55
CA ASN A 7 -14.53 -1.26 -24.12
C ASN A 7 -15.60 -0.20 -24.34
N TYR A 8 -16.11 0.38 -23.25
CA TYR A 8 -17.04 1.50 -23.30
C TYR A 8 -16.24 2.80 -23.31
N VAL A 9 -16.49 3.65 -24.30
CA VAL A 9 -15.86 4.97 -24.43
C VAL A 9 -16.98 5.99 -24.52
N TYR A 10 -16.93 7.02 -23.68
CA TYR A 10 -17.79 8.19 -23.83
C TYR A 10 -17.20 9.08 -24.92
N TYR A 11 -17.97 9.33 -25.98
CA TYR A 11 -17.58 10.22 -27.06
C TYR A 11 -18.24 11.58 -26.87
N PHE A 12 -17.51 12.63 -27.21
CA PHE A 12 -18.04 13.99 -27.31
C PHE A 12 -17.37 14.71 -28.48
N ASN A 13 -18.09 15.62 -29.12
CA ASN A 13 -17.52 16.50 -30.13
C ASN A 13 -16.83 17.67 -29.41
N ALA A 14 -15.61 18.00 -29.83
CA ALA A 14 -14.86 19.13 -29.31
C ALA A 14 -14.30 19.96 -30.47
N ASP A 15 -14.84 21.15 -30.68
CA ASP A 15 -14.37 22.08 -31.70
C ASP A 15 -13.20 22.91 -31.16
N PHE A 16 -12.00 22.66 -31.68
CA PHE A 16 -10.79 23.39 -31.30
C PHE A 16 -10.73 24.75 -32.00
N LYS A 17 -10.42 25.80 -31.24
CA LYS A 17 -10.19 27.16 -31.75
C LYS A 17 -8.69 27.45 -31.87
N GLN A 18 -8.34 28.46 -32.66
CA GLN A 18 -6.97 28.95 -32.68
C GLN A 18 -6.55 29.46 -31.29
N GLY A 19 -5.39 29.03 -30.82
CA GLY A 19 -4.86 29.37 -29.49
C GLY A 19 -4.94 28.20 -28.50
N GLU A 20 -5.01 28.54 -27.22
CA GLU A 20 -5.13 27.57 -26.14
C GLU A 20 -6.57 27.04 -26.04
N ASN A 21 -6.70 25.72 -25.88
CA ASN A 21 -7.96 25.04 -25.67
C ASN A 21 -7.84 24.21 -24.39
N VAL A 22 -8.87 24.24 -23.54
CA VAL A 22 -8.90 23.54 -22.26
C VAL A 22 -9.97 22.47 -22.30
N VAL A 23 -9.63 21.26 -21.85
CA VAL A 23 -10.56 20.14 -21.68
C VAL A 23 -10.41 19.62 -20.25
N GLU A 24 -11.52 19.56 -19.52
CA GLU A 24 -11.56 19.13 -18.12
C GLU A 24 -12.49 17.93 -17.97
N HIS A 25 -12.03 16.89 -17.29
CA HIS A 25 -12.84 15.73 -16.94
C HIS A 25 -12.93 15.60 -15.41
N SER A 26 -14.14 15.36 -14.92
CA SER A 26 -14.40 15.00 -13.54
C SER A 26 -15.35 13.82 -13.51
N TYR A 27 -14.97 12.76 -12.79
CA TYR A 27 -15.77 11.55 -12.67
C TYR A 27 -15.46 10.85 -11.35
N PHE A 28 -16.40 10.00 -10.93
CA PHE A 28 -16.24 9.14 -9.78
C PHE A 28 -15.92 7.73 -10.26
N TYR A 29 -14.76 7.23 -9.84
CA TYR A 29 -14.38 5.84 -10.00
C TYR A 29 -14.01 5.29 -8.64
N THR A 30 -14.66 4.19 -8.26
CA THR A 30 -14.41 3.58 -6.96
C THR A 30 -13.19 2.66 -6.98
N GLY A 31 -12.49 2.45 -8.08
CA GLY A 31 -11.46 1.41 -8.13
C GLY A 31 -12.04 0.01 -8.34
N SER A 32 -11.18 -0.93 -8.71
CA SER A 32 -11.48 -2.35 -8.79
C SER A 32 -11.20 -3.02 -7.44
N TYR A 33 -11.92 -4.11 -7.16
CA TYR A 33 -11.92 -4.77 -5.85
C TYR A 33 -11.12 -6.07 -5.91
N GLY A 34 -10.08 -6.16 -5.08
CA GLY A 34 -9.44 -7.41 -4.66
C GLY A 34 -9.92 -7.83 -3.27
N VAL A 35 -9.48 -9.00 -2.81
CA VAL A 35 -9.83 -9.51 -1.45
C VAL A 35 -9.23 -8.62 -0.35
N TYR A 36 -8.01 -8.12 -0.57
CA TYR A 36 -7.24 -7.34 0.41
C TYR A 36 -6.93 -5.90 -0.03
N GLU A 37 -7.38 -5.52 -1.22
CA GLU A 37 -6.97 -4.30 -1.87
C GLU A 37 -8.04 -3.71 -2.76
N ARG A 38 -7.79 -2.45 -3.10
CA ARG A 38 -8.49 -1.75 -4.16
C ARG A 38 -7.48 -1.15 -5.10
N ASP A 39 -7.66 -1.40 -6.39
CA ASP A 39 -6.74 -0.96 -7.42
C ASP A 39 -7.31 0.19 -8.26
N PHE A 40 -6.41 1.06 -8.70
CA PHE A 40 -6.72 2.26 -9.48
C PHE A 40 -5.78 2.33 -10.69
N ASP A 41 -6.35 2.09 -11.86
CA ASP A 41 -5.69 2.23 -13.15
C ASP A 41 -5.97 3.60 -13.79
N TYR A 42 -4.97 4.16 -14.47
CA TYR A 42 -5.17 5.29 -15.38
C TYR A 42 -4.30 5.13 -16.64
N VAL A 43 -4.95 5.11 -17.80
CA VAL A 43 -4.32 4.81 -19.10
C VAL A 43 -3.58 6.04 -19.67
N VAL A 44 -2.43 6.37 -19.09
CA VAL A 44 -1.59 7.50 -19.54
C VAL A 44 -0.91 7.25 -20.88
N THR A 45 -0.78 5.99 -21.33
CA THR A 45 -0.12 5.66 -22.61
C THR A 45 -0.88 6.15 -23.84
N THR A 46 -2.14 6.57 -23.69
CA THR A 46 -2.91 7.26 -24.73
C THR A 46 -2.25 8.58 -25.20
N ILE A 47 -1.34 9.15 -24.40
CA ILE A 47 -0.47 10.28 -24.79
C ILE A 47 0.22 10.02 -26.14
N SER A 48 0.59 8.76 -26.43
CA SER A 48 1.22 8.35 -27.69
C SER A 48 0.36 8.56 -28.95
N LYS A 49 -0.94 8.81 -28.79
CA LYS A 49 -1.89 9.06 -29.89
C LYS A 49 -1.97 10.54 -30.29
N TRP A 50 -1.51 11.45 -29.44
CA TRP A 50 -1.44 12.87 -29.77
C TRP A 50 -0.29 13.17 -30.74
N LYS A 51 -0.40 14.27 -31.50
CA LYS A 51 0.53 14.64 -32.59
C LYS A 51 2.00 14.55 -32.18
N ASN A 52 2.36 15.09 -31.02
CA ASN A 52 3.75 15.13 -30.54
C ASN A 52 4.13 13.89 -29.70
N LYS A 53 3.17 13.01 -29.41
CA LYS A 53 3.34 11.79 -28.58
C LYS A 53 3.94 12.05 -27.19
N THR A 54 3.89 13.28 -26.72
CA THR A 54 4.46 13.75 -25.46
C THR A 54 3.54 14.82 -24.88
N VAL A 55 3.56 14.95 -23.55
CA VAL A 55 2.95 16.07 -22.82
C VAL A 55 4.06 16.98 -22.34
N GLU A 56 4.01 18.26 -22.71
CA GLU A 56 5.09 19.23 -22.43
C GLU A 56 5.29 19.44 -20.92
N ASP A 57 4.20 19.62 -20.18
CA ASP A 57 4.18 19.74 -18.72
C ASP A 57 3.17 18.74 -18.14
N PHE A 58 3.66 17.71 -17.45
CA PHE A 58 2.84 16.66 -16.85
C PHE A 58 2.90 16.70 -15.33
N GLU A 59 1.74 16.56 -14.70
CA GLU A 59 1.57 16.39 -13.27
C GLU A 59 0.55 15.29 -12.98
N ILE A 60 0.87 14.42 -12.03
CA ILE A 60 -0.08 13.53 -11.38
C ILE A 60 0.02 13.72 -9.87
N GLU A 61 -1.11 13.95 -9.22
CA GLU A 61 -1.24 14.11 -7.78
C GLU A 61 -2.24 13.10 -7.24
N ILE A 62 -1.87 12.45 -6.14
CA ILE A 62 -2.67 11.43 -5.49
C ILE A 62 -2.87 11.83 -4.03
N GLN A 63 -4.11 11.76 -3.58
CA GLN A 63 -4.52 12.04 -2.20
C GLN A 63 -5.07 10.74 -1.60
N PRO A 64 -4.21 9.84 -1.10
CA PRO A 64 -4.61 8.55 -0.55
C PRO A 64 -5.11 8.65 0.90
N GLU A 65 -5.39 9.86 1.40
CA GLU A 65 -5.72 10.13 2.81
C GLU A 65 -4.70 9.47 3.76
N ASN A 66 -5.16 8.58 4.66
CA ASN A 66 -4.31 7.83 5.56
C ASN A 66 -4.07 6.38 5.10
N TYR A 67 -4.54 5.97 3.92
CA TYR A 67 -4.39 4.58 3.48
C TYR A 67 -2.91 4.24 3.24
N PHE A 68 -2.57 2.96 3.42
CA PHE A 68 -1.28 2.44 2.99
C PHE A 68 -1.38 2.02 1.52
N VAL A 69 -0.51 2.56 0.65
CA VAL A 69 -0.65 2.38 -0.80
C VAL A 69 0.67 1.96 -1.46
N LYS A 70 0.55 1.22 -2.57
CA LYS A 70 1.63 0.92 -3.53
C LYS A 70 1.47 1.85 -4.74
N LEU A 71 2.55 2.53 -5.10
CA LEU A 71 2.67 3.39 -6.26
C LEU A 71 3.65 2.78 -7.27
N PRO A 72 3.53 3.13 -8.57
CA PRO A 72 4.45 2.63 -9.58
C PRO A 72 5.84 3.26 -9.37
N TYR A 73 6.86 2.43 -9.56
CA TYR A 73 8.26 2.87 -9.54
C TYR A 73 8.66 3.62 -10.82
N SER A 74 7.96 3.33 -11.94
CA SER A 74 8.28 3.81 -13.29
C SER A 74 6.99 3.90 -14.13
N PHE A 75 6.99 4.80 -15.11
CA PHE A 75 6.03 4.83 -16.23
C PHE A 75 6.64 4.30 -17.54
N TRP A 76 7.78 3.61 -17.43
CA TRP A 76 8.53 3.06 -18.54
C TRP A 76 8.93 1.61 -18.32
N LYS A 77 8.84 0.79 -19.38
CA LYS A 77 9.26 -0.61 -19.45
C LYS A 77 10.71 -0.84 -19.09
N ASN A 78 11.56 0.14 -19.36
CA ASN A 78 12.97 0.10 -18.98
C ASN A 78 13.20 0.37 -17.48
N ASN A 79 12.14 0.49 -16.68
CA ASN A 79 12.19 0.76 -15.25
C ASN A 79 12.93 2.04 -14.88
N LYS A 80 12.78 3.10 -15.68
CA LYS A 80 13.25 4.44 -15.31
C LYS A 80 12.51 4.94 -14.06
N LYS A 81 13.23 5.05 -12.95
CA LYS A 81 12.71 5.56 -11.68
C LYS A 81 12.05 6.93 -11.85
N ILE A 82 10.86 7.09 -11.26
CA ILE A 82 10.25 8.40 -11.02
C ILE A 82 10.51 8.93 -9.62
N ASN A 83 10.55 10.25 -9.52
CA ASN A 83 10.76 10.97 -8.27
C ASN A 83 9.42 11.46 -7.74
N TRP A 84 8.73 10.61 -6.99
CA TRP A 84 7.56 11.04 -6.23
C TRP A 84 7.98 12.00 -5.11
N GLU A 85 7.17 13.03 -4.92
CA GLU A 85 7.34 14.06 -3.91
C GLU A 85 6.16 14.02 -2.95
N ILE A 86 6.41 13.87 -1.65
CA ILE A 86 5.38 14.06 -0.62
C ILE A 86 5.15 15.56 -0.45
N VAL A 87 3.90 16.00 -0.60
CA VAL A 87 3.44 17.35 -0.25
C VAL A 87 2.66 17.23 1.05
N GLY A 88 3.34 17.39 2.18
CA GLY A 88 2.76 17.18 3.51
C GLY A 88 3.68 16.39 4.42
N LYS A 89 3.13 15.46 5.20
CA LYS A 89 3.89 14.57 6.08
C LYS A 89 3.51 13.12 5.84
N GLY A 90 4.52 12.26 5.85
CA GLY A 90 4.32 10.83 5.66
C GLY A 90 5.65 10.10 5.51
N LYS A 91 5.53 8.82 5.17
CA LYS A 91 6.63 7.87 4.97
C LYS A 91 6.54 7.33 3.57
N MET A 92 7.69 7.27 2.88
CA MET A 92 7.82 6.65 1.57
C MET A 92 9.04 5.74 1.58
N VAL A 93 8.88 4.52 1.07
CA VAL A 93 9.98 3.59 0.80
C VAL A 93 9.94 3.22 -0.66
N THR A 94 11.09 3.35 -1.32
CA THR A 94 11.28 2.91 -2.70
C THR A 94 12.02 1.59 -2.74
N ILE A 95 11.47 0.59 -3.42
CA ILE A 95 12.15 -0.66 -3.75
C ILE A 95 12.37 -0.69 -5.26
N ALA A 96 13.63 -0.68 -5.67
CA ALA A 96 14.00 -0.78 -7.08
C ALA A 96 13.81 -2.22 -7.60
N PRO A 97 13.52 -2.41 -8.90
CA PRO A 97 13.50 -3.74 -9.48
C PRO A 97 14.87 -4.40 -9.40
N THR A 98 14.88 -5.69 -9.09
CA THR A 98 16.08 -6.51 -8.94
C THR A 98 16.26 -7.51 -10.07
N LYS A 99 15.17 -7.91 -10.74
CA LYS A 99 15.15 -8.89 -11.83
C LYS A 99 14.21 -8.43 -12.97
N PRO A 100 14.52 -7.30 -13.63
CA PRO A 100 13.61 -6.66 -14.59
C PRO A 100 13.31 -7.47 -15.86
N ASN A 101 14.16 -8.44 -16.21
CA ASN A 101 14.06 -9.23 -17.44
C ASN A 101 13.78 -10.72 -17.19
N ASP A 102 13.55 -11.11 -15.95
CA ASP A 102 13.32 -12.51 -15.56
C ASP A 102 11.82 -12.80 -15.66
N GLU A 103 11.40 -13.76 -16.50
CA GLU A 103 9.99 -14.09 -16.68
C GLU A 103 9.34 -14.73 -15.44
N ASP A 104 10.14 -15.35 -14.57
CA ASP A 104 9.67 -16.02 -13.34
C ASP A 104 9.66 -15.06 -12.13
N ALA A 105 10.32 -13.90 -12.24
CA ALA A 105 10.34 -12.91 -11.18
C ALA A 105 8.94 -12.36 -10.87
N ASN A 106 8.69 -12.09 -9.59
CA ASN A 106 7.42 -11.50 -9.17
C ASN A 106 7.32 -10.02 -9.61
N ARG A 107 6.12 -9.44 -9.46
CA ARG A 107 5.85 -8.07 -9.94
C ARG A 107 6.80 -7.03 -9.33
N ILE A 108 7.10 -7.12 -8.04
CA ILE A 108 7.99 -6.19 -7.35
C ILE A 108 9.44 -6.35 -7.83
N GLU A 109 9.92 -7.59 -8.00
CA GLU A 109 11.25 -7.85 -8.53
C GLU A 109 11.42 -7.33 -9.97
N LYS A 110 10.37 -7.44 -10.79
CA LYS A 110 10.36 -6.98 -12.20
C LYS A 110 10.29 -5.47 -12.35
N TYR A 111 9.36 -4.83 -11.64
CA TYR A 111 9.00 -3.43 -11.90
C TYR A 111 9.41 -2.48 -10.78
N GLY A 112 9.78 -2.99 -9.61
CA GLY A 112 9.93 -2.19 -8.40
C GLY A 112 8.57 -1.73 -7.86
N VAL A 113 8.59 -1.07 -6.71
CA VAL A 113 7.40 -0.53 -6.07
C VAL A 113 7.76 0.62 -5.15
N ILE A 114 6.81 1.53 -4.94
CA ILE A 114 6.91 2.58 -3.94
C ILE A 114 5.79 2.38 -2.92
N TYR A 115 6.16 2.17 -1.66
CA TYR A 115 5.22 2.09 -0.56
C TYR A 115 5.07 3.46 0.08
N LEU A 116 3.83 3.88 0.31
CA LEU A 116 3.51 5.20 0.83
C LEU A 116 2.47 5.09 1.95
N LYS A 117 2.75 5.77 3.07
CA LYS A 117 1.80 6.03 4.15
C LYS A 117 1.85 7.53 4.46
N LEU A 118 0.77 8.25 4.20
CA LEU A 118 0.68 9.67 4.55
C LEU A 118 0.06 9.85 5.94
N ASP A 119 0.55 10.84 6.67
CA ASP A 119 -0.11 11.37 7.85
C ASP A 119 -1.10 12.48 7.44
N ASN A 120 -0.74 13.26 6.40
CA ASN A 120 -1.59 14.25 5.75
C ASN A 120 -0.98 14.68 4.40
N GLY A 121 -1.81 15.30 3.57
CA GLY A 121 -1.41 15.91 2.31
C GLY A 121 -1.54 14.94 1.14
N SER A 122 -0.61 15.07 0.19
CA SER A 122 -0.63 14.33 -1.07
C SER A 122 0.75 13.82 -1.45
N VAL A 123 0.79 13.04 -2.52
CA VAL A 123 2.01 12.67 -3.22
C VAL A 123 1.86 13.06 -4.67
N ARG A 124 2.90 13.64 -5.26
CA ARG A 124 2.86 14.07 -6.66
C ARG A 124 4.10 13.68 -7.44
N TYR A 125 3.94 13.63 -8.75
CA TYR A 125 5.05 13.55 -9.70
C TYR A 125 4.86 14.62 -10.77
N ARG A 126 5.91 15.41 -11.01
CA ARG A 126 5.97 16.46 -12.02
C ARG A 126 7.14 16.21 -12.96
N THR A 127 6.92 16.36 -14.25
CA THR A 127 7.99 16.28 -15.25
C THR A 127 7.64 17.06 -16.51
N LYS A 128 8.67 17.43 -17.26
CA LYS A 128 8.52 17.95 -18.62
C LYS A 128 8.69 16.85 -19.64
N ASN A 129 8.12 17.08 -20.83
CA ASN A 129 8.25 16.19 -21.99
C ASN A 129 7.91 14.73 -21.66
N PHE A 130 6.79 14.53 -20.97
CA PHE A 130 6.36 13.22 -20.50
C PHE A 130 5.86 12.35 -21.66
N SER A 131 6.50 11.20 -21.83
CA SER A 131 6.14 10.20 -22.85
C SER A 131 6.26 8.80 -22.23
N PRO A 132 5.22 8.31 -21.52
CA PRO A 132 5.21 7.01 -20.88
C PRO A 132 4.96 5.87 -21.89
N ASP A 133 5.40 4.66 -21.56
CA ASP A 133 5.04 3.42 -22.27
C ASP A 133 4.46 2.32 -21.36
N GLU A 134 4.21 2.68 -20.09
CA GLU A 134 3.43 1.93 -19.10
C GLU A 134 2.33 2.82 -18.50
N ASP A 135 1.19 2.22 -18.17
CA ASP A 135 0.06 2.92 -17.57
C ASP A 135 0.26 3.13 -16.07
N PHE A 136 -0.51 4.05 -15.49
CA PHE A 136 -0.52 4.25 -14.04
C PHE A 136 -1.29 3.12 -13.38
N TYR A 137 -0.71 2.53 -12.34
CA TYR A 137 -1.36 1.55 -11.49
C TYR A 137 -1.01 1.80 -10.02
N MET A 138 -2.02 2.08 -9.21
CA MET A 138 -1.91 2.21 -7.77
C MET A 138 -2.75 1.15 -7.07
N VAL A 139 -2.23 0.64 -5.96
CA VAL A 139 -2.97 -0.25 -5.06
C VAL A 139 -3.15 0.42 -3.71
N ARG A 140 -4.39 0.50 -3.25
CA ARG A 140 -4.74 0.79 -1.86
C ARG A 140 -4.86 -0.52 -1.10
N MET A 141 -4.06 -0.67 -0.04
CA MET A 141 -4.02 -1.89 0.76
C MET A 141 -5.05 -1.79 1.89
N ASP A 142 -6.23 -2.38 1.66
CA ASP A 142 -7.33 -2.37 2.63
C ASP A 142 -7.06 -3.33 3.79
N TYR A 143 -6.33 -4.42 3.52
CA TYR A 143 -5.92 -5.39 4.54
C TYR A 143 -4.42 -5.66 4.49
N ILE A 144 -3.65 -4.90 5.28
CA ILE A 144 -2.17 -4.92 5.29
C ILE A 144 -1.60 -6.32 5.56
N LEU A 145 -2.21 -7.08 6.48
CA LEU A 145 -1.77 -8.43 6.83
C LEU A 145 -1.86 -9.40 5.64
N GLY A 146 -2.81 -9.19 4.73
CA GLY A 146 -2.98 -10.01 3.52
C GLY A 146 -1.81 -9.93 2.53
N PHE A 147 -0.86 -9.02 2.74
CA PHE A 147 0.34 -8.83 1.91
C PHE A 147 1.64 -9.31 2.57
N GLU A 148 1.53 -10.11 3.64
CA GLU A 148 2.68 -10.65 4.38
C GLU A 148 3.76 -11.21 3.44
N TYR A 149 3.36 -12.04 2.46
CA TYR A 149 4.27 -12.72 1.54
C TYR A 149 4.97 -11.79 0.55
N GLU A 150 4.43 -10.58 0.29
CA GLU A 150 5.05 -9.57 -0.59
C GLU A 150 6.04 -8.68 0.16
N PHE A 151 5.96 -8.64 1.49
CA PHE A 151 6.75 -7.73 2.28
C PHE A 151 8.19 -8.19 2.43
N PRO A 152 9.17 -7.29 2.28
CA PRO A 152 10.57 -7.64 2.47
C PRO A 152 10.87 -7.87 3.96
N GLU A 153 11.82 -8.78 4.21
CA GLU A 153 12.39 -8.97 5.53
C GLU A 153 13.32 -7.83 5.93
N GLY A 154 13.46 -7.62 7.25
CA GLY A 154 14.38 -6.63 7.80
C GLY A 154 13.93 -5.18 7.62
N LYS A 155 14.90 -4.26 7.49
CA LYS A 155 14.63 -2.83 7.32
C LYS A 155 15.04 -2.37 5.93
N ILE A 156 14.11 -1.72 5.24
CA ILE A 156 14.36 -1.04 3.97
C ILE A 156 14.20 0.46 4.19
N GLN A 157 15.25 1.23 3.90
CA GLN A 157 15.29 2.69 4.13
C GLN A 157 14.84 3.09 5.55
N GLY A 158 15.24 2.28 6.55
CA GLY A 158 14.96 2.53 7.97
C GLY A 158 13.65 1.95 8.50
N TYR A 159 12.75 1.47 7.63
CA TYR A 159 11.45 0.95 8.01
C TYR A 159 11.34 -0.56 7.88
N LYS A 160 10.60 -1.18 8.80
CA LYS A 160 10.12 -2.55 8.70
C LYS A 160 8.80 -2.61 7.93
N PHE A 161 8.55 -3.74 7.30
CA PHE A 161 7.25 -4.08 6.72
C PHE A 161 6.55 -5.17 7.53
N LYS A 162 7.30 -6.22 7.85
CA LYS A 162 6.90 -7.30 8.73
C LYS A 162 8.01 -7.64 9.73
N ASP A 163 7.64 -8.46 10.71
CA ASP A 163 8.56 -9.22 11.56
C ASP A 163 7.84 -10.46 12.10
N LYS A 164 8.52 -11.22 12.95
CA LYS A 164 7.96 -12.46 13.54
C LYS A 164 6.58 -12.27 14.21
N TYR A 165 6.28 -11.10 14.76
CA TYR A 165 4.98 -10.88 15.42
C TYR A 165 3.90 -10.55 14.38
N PHE A 166 4.26 -9.85 13.30
CA PHE A 166 3.41 -9.67 12.14
C PHE A 166 2.98 -11.04 11.58
N GLU A 167 3.93 -11.97 11.43
CA GLU A 167 3.66 -13.34 10.96
C GLU A 167 2.73 -14.11 11.90
N ILE A 168 2.95 -14.05 13.22
CA ILE A 168 2.05 -14.70 14.19
C ILE A 168 0.62 -14.16 14.07
N VAL A 169 0.47 -12.84 13.93
CA VAL A 169 -0.84 -12.19 13.76
C VAL A 169 -1.45 -12.56 12.41
N PHE A 170 -0.64 -12.63 11.34
CA PHE A 170 -1.07 -13.12 10.03
C PHE A 170 -1.59 -14.55 10.09
N THR A 171 -0.87 -15.47 10.74
CA THR A 171 -1.32 -16.85 10.96
C THR A 171 -2.65 -16.88 11.70
N GLY A 172 -2.82 -16.04 12.73
CA GLY A 172 -4.05 -15.96 13.52
C GLY A 172 -5.30 -15.61 12.70
N ILE A 173 -5.17 -14.87 11.59
CA ILE A 173 -6.30 -14.56 10.71
C ILE A 173 -6.87 -15.81 10.05
N GLY A 174 -6.03 -16.83 9.81
CA GLY A 174 -6.46 -18.10 9.22
C GLY A 174 -7.24 -19.01 10.16
N TYR A 175 -7.38 -18.62 11.44
CA TYR A 175 -8.02 -19.42 12.48
C TYR A 175 -9.27 -18.72 13.02
N GLU A 176 -10.36 -19.48 13.17
CA GLU A 176 -11.57 -19.00 13.86
C GLU A 176 -11.41 -18.97 15.39
N ASP A 177 -10.41 -19.68 15.92
CA ASP A 177 -10.12 -19.83 17.34
C ASP A 177 -8.73 -19.27 17.73
N THR A 178 -8.22 -19.68 18.89
CA THR A 178 -6.94 -19.25 19.45
C THR A 178 -5.82 -20.27 19.22
N ASP A 179 -6.08 -21.38 18.51
CA ASP A 179 -5.15 -22.51 18.47
C ASP A 179 -3.82 -22.18 17.79
N PHE A 180 -3.82 -21.21 16.86
CA PHE A 180 -2.61 -20.71 16.21
C PHE A 180 -1.52 -20.31 17.22
N ILE A 181 -1.88 -19.77 18.39
CA ILE A 181 -0.89 -19.31 19.38
C ILE A 181 -0.18 -20.46 20.08
N LYS A 182 -0.76 -21.68 20.09
CA LYS A 182 -0.21 -22.83 20.81
C LYS A 182 1.18 -23.23 20.31
N GLU A 183 1.43 -23.04 19.02
CA GLU A 183 2.73 -23.33 18.40
C GLU A 183 3.81 -22.33 18.81
N TYR A 184 3.42 -21.08 19.08
CA TYR A 184 4.35 -20.01 19.43
C TYR A 184 4.53 -19.80 20.94
N GLN A 185 3.55 -20.22 21.75
CA GLN A 185 3.43 -19.81 23.15
C GLN A 185 4.66 -20.13 24.01
N GLN A 186 5.45 -21.16 23.72
CA GLN A 186 6.62 -21.50 24.55
C GLN A 186 7.77 -20.50 24.37
N GLY A 187 7.86 -19.81 23.22
CA GLY A 187 8.93 -18.88 22.91
C GLY A 187 8.62 -17.40 23.19
N LEU A 188 7.39 -17.06 23.59
CA LEU A 188 6.95 -15.68 23.78
C LEU A 188 7.09 -15.26 25.24
N ASN A 189 7.76 -14.16 25.55
CA ASN A 189 7.70 -13.54 26.89
C ASN A 189 6.50 -12.59 27.02
N ASP A 190 6.32 -11.94 28.16
CA ASP A 190 5.16 -11.06 28.38
C ASP A 190 5.17 -9.80 27.51
N LYS A 191 6.36 -9.31 27.16
CA LYS A 191 6.55 -8.19 26.23
C LYS A 191 6.18 -8.59 24.80
N ASP A 192 6.51 -9.81 24.39
CA ASP A 192 6.13 -10.37 23.10
C ASP A 192 4.60 -10.48 22.98
N LEU A 193 3.96 -11.00 24.03
CA LEU A 193 2.50 -11.09 24.12
C LEU A 193 1.84 -9.70 24.12
N ASP A 194 2.45 -8.71 24.78
CA ASP A 194 1.98 -7.32 24.74
C ASP A 194 2.04 -6.74 23.32
N ILE A 195 3.11 -7.00 22.57
CA ILE A 195 3.23 -6.58 21.17
C ILE A 195 2.12 -7.23 20.32
N ILE A 196 1.97 -8.56 20.40
CA ILE A 196 0.97 -9.31 19.61
C ILE A 196 -0.44 -8.81 19.92
N ARG A 197 -0.79 -8.63 21.20
CA ARG A 197 -2.10 -8.12 21.61
C ARG A 197 -2.42 -6.74 21.04
N ASN A 198 -1.41 -5.89 20.86
CA ASN A 198 -1.58 -4.50 20.42
C ASN A 198 -1.44 -4.32 18.90
N TYR A 199 -1.15 -5.37 18.14
CA TYR A 199 -1.08 -5.30 16.67
C TYR A 199 -2.39 -4.81 16.01
N PRO A 200 -3.58 -5.33 16.38
CA PRO A 200 -4.83 -4.84 15.81
C PRO A 200 -5.05 -3.34 16.03
N TYR A 201 -4.64 -2.83 17.19
CA TYR A 201 -4.69 -1.40 17.52
C TYR A 201 -3.71 -0.59 16.68
N ALA A 202 -2.48 -1.09 16.49
CA ALA A 202 -1.49 -0.42 15.65
C ALA A 202 -1.94 -0.34 14.18
N LEU A 203 -2.49 -1.43 13.63
CA LEU A 203 -3.02 -1.47 12.27
C LEU A 203 -4.18 -0.49 12.06
N ALA A 204 -5.02 -0.30 13.08
CA ALA A 204 -6.08 0.71 13.09
C ALA A 204 -5.59 2.15 13.35
N GLY A 205 -4.28 2.35 13.58
CA GLY A 205 -3.67 3.65 13.80
C GLY A 205 -3.82 4.19 15.23
N TYR A 206 -3.87 3.33 16.24
CA TYR A 206 -3.96 3.76 17.64
C TYR A 206 -2.71 4.56 18.08
N ASP A 207 -2.88 5.73 18.71
CA ASP A 207 -1.77 6.50 19.30
C ASP A 207 -1.40 5.99 20.70
N PHE A 208 -0.39 5.12 20.77
CA PHE A 208 0.09 4.54 22.02
C PHE A 208 0.71 5.60 22.94
N ALA A 209 0.19 5.70 24.18
CA ALA A 209 0.84 6.46 25.25
C ALA A 209 2.05 5.73 25.84
N ARG A 210 2.02 4.39 25.82
CA ARG A 210 3.14 3.54 26.24
C ARG A 210 4.31 3.70 25.29
N LYS A 211 5.43 4.22 25.80
CA LYS A 211 6.62 4.52 25.01
C LYS A 211 7.20 3.28 24.32
N ASP A 212 7.21 2.14 25.00
CA ASP A 212 7.74 0.89 24.46
C ASP A 212 6.94 0.38 23.24
N LEU A 213 5.61 0.45 23.29
CA LEU A 213 4.75 0.10 22.15
C LEU A 213 4.86 1.13 21.03
N LYS A 214 4.86 2.42 21.37
CA LYS A 214 5.04 3.51 20.39
C LYS A 214 6.35 3.35 19.63
N ASP A 215 7.47 3.21 20.35
CA ASP A 215 8.80 3.01 19.76
C ASP A 215 8.86 1.74 18.91
N TYR A 216 8.21 0.66 19.36
CA TYR A 216 8.15 -0.58 18.60
C TYR A 216 7.41 -0.41 17.26
N PHE A 217 6.15 0.05 17.29
CA PHE A 217 5.31 0.17 16.09
C PHE A 217 5.76 1.30 15.15
N SER A 218 6.38 2.36 15.66
CA SER A 218 6.95 3.44 14.83
C SER A 218 8.04 2.98 13.86
N GLN A 219 8.60 1.78 14.04
CA GLN A 219 9.54 1.18 13.09
C GLN A 219 8.87 0.72 11.79
N PHE A 220 7.56 0.51 11.77
CA PHE A 220 6.84 0.03 10.60
C PHE A 220 6.44 1.18 9.68
N ILE A 221 6.52 0.95 8.37
CA ILE A 221 6.12 1.97 7.40
C ILE A 221 4.61 2.20 7.38
N TRP A 222 3.82 1.15 7.57
CA TRP A 222 2.36 1.22 7.50
C TRP A 222 1.74 1.84 8.76
N TYR A 223 2.46 1.87 9.88
CA TYR A 223 1.97 2.44 11.12
C TYR A 223 2.02 3.98 11.09
N SER A 224 0.86 4.61 11.20
CA SER A 224 0.70 6.04 11.42
C SER A 224 -0.37 6.25 12.50
N PRO A 225 -0.03 6.86 13.66
CA PRO A 225 -0.99 7.10 14.73
C PRO A 225 -1.98 8.20 14.32
N VAL A 226 -3.27 7.89 14.38
CA VAL A 226 -4.36 8.81 14.02
C VAL A 226 -5.19 9.27 15.23
N SER A 227 -5.45 8.38 16.19
CA SER A 227 -6.35 8.66 17.32
C SER A 227 -6.17 7.66 18.45
N LYS A 228 -6.59 8.02 19.66
CA LYS A 228 -6.79 7.06 20.77
C LYS A 228 -8.14 6.35 20.70
N ASN A 229 -9.04 6.82 19.85
CA ASN A 229 -10.34 6.19 19.60
C ASN A 229 -10.33 5.65 18.18
N VAL A 230 -9.96 4.37 18.03
CA VAL A 230 -9.88 3.68 16.74
C VAL A 230 -10.86 2.51 16.73
N LYS A 231 -11.37 2.20 15.54
CA LYS A 231 -12.19 1.00 15.32
C LYS A 231 -11.28 -0.16 14.95
N ILE A 232 -11.30 -1.22 15.76
CA ILE A 232 -10.55 -2.45 15.49
C ILE A 232 -11.34 -3.30 14.50
N ASP A 233 -10.62 -3.96 13.59
CA ASP A 233 -11.20 -4.95 12.68
C ASP A 233 -11.65 -6.18 13.48
N PRO A 234 -12.95 -6.54 13.47
CA PRO A 234 -13.46 -7.72 14.17
C PRO A 234 -12.80 -9.03 13.74
N ASN A 235 -12.22 -9.09 12.53
CA ASN A 235 -11.47 -10.26 12.07
C ASN A 235 -10.19 -10.52 12.89
N LEU A 236 -9.79 -9.57 13.75
CA LEU A 236 -8.62 -9.68 14.62
C LEU A 236 -8.99 -9.89 16.09
N ASP A 237 -10.26 -10.15 16.40
CA ASP A 237 -10.74 -10.34 17.78
C ASP A 237 -10.12 -11.56 18.46
N ASN A 238 -9.76 -12.59 17.70
CA ASN A 238 -9.11 -13.79 18.22
C ASN A 238 -7.68 -13.53 18.72
N ILE A 239 -6.98 -12.51 18.20
CA ILE A 239 -5.60 -12.18 18.59
C ILE A 239 -5.51 -11.82 20.07
N ALA A 240 -6.42 -10.94 20.52
CA ALA A 240 -6.47 -10.54 21.92
C ALA A 240 -6.82 -11.73 22.83
N LYS A 241 -7.82 -12.53 22.45
CA LYS A 241 -8.25 -13.72 23.20
C LYS A 241 -7.11 -14.74 23.34
N ALA A 242 -6.39 -15.00 22.25
CA ALA A 242 -5.26 -15.93 22.24
C ALA A 242 -4.15 -15.51 23.21
N VAL A 243 -3.83 -14.22 23.27
CA VAL A 243 -2.85 -13.69 24.23
C VAL A 243 -3.34 -13.84 25.68
N ASP A 244 -4.62 -13.56 25.95
CA ASP A 244 -5.18 -13.68 27.30
C ASP A 244 -5.15 -15.13 27.80
N GLU A 245 -5.48 -16.10 26.94
CA GLU A 245 -5.42 -17.52 27.27
C GLU A 245 -4.01 -18.00 27.62
N VAL A 246 -2.99 -17.53 26.89
CA VAL A 246 -1.58 -17.86 27.19
C VAL A 246 -1.19 -17.31 28.56
N ARG A 247 -1.61 -16.08 28.89
CA ARG A 247 -1.34 -15.47 30.20
C ARG A 247 -2.04 -16.20 31.33
N GLU A 248 -3.31 -16.55 31.16
CA GLU A 248 -4.04 -17.31 32.16
C GLU A 248 -3.37 -18.64 32.47
N LYS A 249 -2.86 -19.36 31.46
CA LYS A 249 -2.19 -20.66 31.67
C LYS A 249 -0.84 -20.52 32.38
N ARG A 250 -0.17 -19.37 32.27
CA ARG A 250 1.16 -19.13 32.88
C ARG A 250 1.10 -18.73 34.34
N TYR A 251 0.04 -18.02 34.73
CA TYR A 251 -0.10 -17.44 36.07
C TYR A 251 -1.21 -18.11 36.90
N LYS A 252 -1.76 -19.22 36.42
CA LYS A 252 -2.51 -20.20 37.23
C LYS A 252 -1.52 -21.14 37.91
#